data_AF-A0A2E9IIB0-F1
#
_entry.id   AF-A0A2E9IIB0-F1
#
_cell.length_a   1.000
_cell.length_b   1.000
_cell.length_c   1.000
_cell.angle_alpha   90.00
_cell.angle_beta   90.00
_cell.angle_gamma   90.00
#
_symmetry.space_group_name_H-M   'P 1'
#
loop_
_entity.id
_entity.type
_entity.pdbx_description
1 polymer ?
#
loop_
_entity_poly.entity_id
_entity_poly.type
_entity_poly.pdbx_seq_one_letter_code
_entity_poly.pdbx_strand_id
1 'polypeptide(L)'
;MKSSYSAYGKYVVYIKSSKDKVRAKALLAKALNGRCRVIDEYIETSVRKDYKPELEKAVAKCNEKGAKLLIPNIGHLPRSLAFCNGVMKLDSKEPYILAIRDSDHRVDIFQYYVMQMFLQCLDTNELYKTKAKQGIALKKATGWKAGNPVNLDQATINASKIRIEQADTYCKEIIPIIREIQRFGAVTLQQIANALMARNIKTRRGKDIWTPIGVSNLLNKAKKLNV
;
A
#
# COMPACT_ATOMS: atom_id res chain seq x y z
N MET A 1 12.58 -26.67 -11.17
CA MET A 1 11.81 -26.30 -12.40
C MET A 1 12.58 -25.19 -13.09
N LYS A 2 13.04 -25.38 -14.34
CA LYS A 2 13.69 -24.29 -15.10
C LYS A 2 12.62 -23.33 -15.60
N SER A 3 12.90 -22.03 -15.54
CA SER A 3 12.02 -21.05 -16.18
C SER A 3 12.16 -21.12 -17.71
N SER A 4 11.05 -20.99 -18.43
CA SER A 4 11.05 -20.77 -19.88
C SER A 4 11.18 -19.30 -20.26
N TYR A 5 11.22 -18.39 -19.28
CA TYR A 5 11.25 -16.95 -19.52
C TYR A 5 12.67 -16.45 -19.78
N SER A 6 12.88 -15.78 -20.91
CA SER A 6 14.13 -15.09 -21.23
C SER A 6 14.06 -13.63 -20.78
N ALA A 7 15.08 -13.16 -20.05
CA ALA A 7 15.14 -11.79 -19.56
C ALA A 7 15.53 -10.81 -20.69
N TYR A 8 14.57 -10.00 -21.13
CA TYR A 8 14.77 -8.94 -22.12
C TYR A 8 13.73 -7.81 -21.99
N GLY A 9 14.16 -6.60 -22.35
CA GLY A 9 13.30 -5.42 -22.44
C GLY A 9 13.40 -4.47 -21.24
N LYS A 10 12.37 -3.62 -21.06
CA LYS A 10 12.32 -2.59 -20.01
C LYS A 10 11.62 -3.13 -18.77
N TYR A 11 12.20 -2.87 -17.60
CA TYR A 11 11.68 -3.31 -16.30
C TYR A 11 11.50 -2.14 -15.35
N VAL A 12 10.36 -2.09 -14.66
CA VAL A 12 10.21 -1.34 -13.41
C VAL A 12 10.38 -2.33 -12.27
N VAL A 13 11.25 -2.02 -11.33
CA VAL A 13 11.53 -2.87 -10.17
C VAL A 13 10.66 -2.43 -9.00
N TYR A 14 9.98 -3.37 -8.36
CA TYR A 14 9.29 -3.14 -7.09
C TYR A 14 9.88 -4.02 -5.97
N ILE A 15 10.33 -3.37 -4.90
CA ILE A 15 10.91 -4.00 -3.71
C ILE A 15 9.93 -3.85 -2.54
N LYS A 16 9.48 -4.96 -1.98
CA LYS A 16 8.39 -5.01 -0.97
C LYS A 16 8.70 -4.37 0.38
N SER A 17 9.95 -4.03 0.65
CA SER A 17 10.38 -3.40 1.89
C SER A 17 11.81 -2.87 1.75
N SER A 18 12.12 -1.75 2.41
CA SER A 18 13.48 -1.25 2.58
C SER A 18 14.47 -2.29 3.12
N LYS A 19 14.02 -3.20 3.99
CA LYS A 19 14.84 -4.29 4.56
C LYS A 19 15.26 -5.34 3.51
N ASP A 20 14.50 -5.47 2.42
CA ASP A 20 14.77 -6.45 1.36
C ASP A 20 15.68 -5.89 0.26
N LYS A 21 16.07 -4.61 0.34
CA LYS A 21 16.82 -3.89 -0.70
C LYS A 21 18.14 -4.56 -1.06
N VAL A 22 18.94 -4.94 -0.07
CA VAL A 22 20.26 -5.56 -0.29
C VAL A 22 20.11 -6.89 -1.04
N ARG A 23 19.19 -7.74 -0.58
CA ARG A 23 18.88 -9.02 -1.23
C ARG A 23 18.33 -8.84 -2.64
N ALA A 24 17.42 -7.88 -2.82
CA ALA A 24 16.84 -7.56 -4.11
C ALA A 24 17.89 -7.17 -5.14
N LYS A 25 18.84 -6.30 -4.77
CA LYS A 25 19.96 -5.90 -5.64
C LYS A 25 20.85 -7.08 -6.02
N ALA A 26 21.18 -7.95 -5.07
CA ALA A 26 21.97 -9.15 -5.35
C ALA A 26 21.26 -10.11 -6.32
N LEU A 27 19.94 -10.27 -6.19
CA LEU A 27 19.14 -11.11 -7.09
C LEU A 27 19.03 -10.50 -8.49
N LEU A 28 18.83 -9.18 -8.58
CA LEU A 28 18.81 -8.47 -9.87
C LEU A 28 20.13 -8.59 -10.61
N ALA A 29 21.26 -8.44 -9.93
CA ALA A 29 22.59 -8.56 -10.52
C ALA A 29 22.87 -9.96 -11.10
N LYS A 30 22.29 -11.01 -10.49
CA LYS A 30 22.39 -12.39 -10.99
C LYS A 30 21.41 -12.71 -12.11
N ALA A 31 20.22 -12.11 -12.08
CA ALA A 31 19.13 -12.46 -12.99
C ALA A 31 19.13 -11.65 -14.30
N LEU A 32 19.55 -10.39 -14.25
CA LEU A 32 19.51 -9.49 -15.39
C LEU A 32 20.80 -9.58 -16.20
N ASN A 33 20.66 -9.52 -17.53
CA ASN A 33 21.77 -9.51 -18.48
C ASN A 33 21.76 -8.19 -19.28
N GLY A 34 22.71 -8.01 -20.20
CA GLY A 34 22.81 -6.79 -21.01
C GLY A 34 21.61 -6.47 -21.92
N ARG A 35 20.65 -7.38 -22.09
CA ARG A 35 19.40 -7.16 -22.85
C ARG A 35 18.26 -6.58 -21.99
N CYS A 36 18.52 -6.38 -20.70
CA CYS A 36 17.57 -5.86 -19.73
C CYS A 36 17.89 -4.41 -19.41
N ARG A 37 16.86 -3.55 -19.38
CA ARG A 37 16.99 -2.16 -18.93
C ARG A 37 16.04 -1.90 -17.77
N VAL A 38 16.58 -1.69 -16.57
CA VAL A 38 15.81 -1.19 -15.44
C VAL A 38 15.58 0.31 -15.64
N ILE A 39 14.32 0.73 -15.71
CA ILE A 39 13.94 2.12 -15.95
C ILE A 39 13.63 2.90 -14.68
N ASP A 40 13.16 2.21 -13.64
CA ASP A 40 12.83 2.81 -12.35
C ASP A 40 12.81 1.75 -11.24
N GLU A 41 12.99 2.18 -9.99
CA GLU A 41 12.99 1.33 -8.79
C GLU A 41 12.10 1.96 -7.71
N TYR A 42 11.08 1.22 -7.29
CA TYR A 42 10.17 1.61 -6.22
C TYR A 42 10.36 0.70 -5.01
N ILE A 43 10.59 1.30 -3.84
CA ILE A 43 10.81 0.58 -2.59
C ILE A 43 9.69 0.92 -1.62
N GLU A 44 8.92 -0.09 -1.24
CA GLU A 44 7.83 0.11 -0.31
C GLU A 44 8.35 0.50 1.08
N THR A 45 7.85 1.64 1.56
CA THR A 45 8.17 2.20 2.88
C THR A 45 7.03 2.02 3.86
N SER A 46 5.80 1.81 3.37
CA SER A 46 4.63 1.55 4.18
C SER A 46 4.74 0.19 4.88
N VAL A 47 4.56 0.20 6.21
CA VAL A 47 4.41 -1.02 7.02
C VAL A 47 2.98 -1.55 7.01
N ARG A 48 2.01 -0.79 6.48
CA ARG A 48 0.59 -1.18 6.47
C ARG A 48 0.39 -2.27 5.43
N LYS A 49 -0.26 -3.37 5.83
CA LYS A 49 -0.50 -4.54 4.96
C LYS A 49 -1.31 -4.18 3.71
N ASP A 50 -2.33 -3.33 3.89
CA ASP A 50 -3.34 -3.05 2.87
C ASP A 50 -3.13 -1.72 2.14
N TYR A 51 -1.98 -1.07 2.34
CA TYR A 51 -1.65 0.21 1.71
C TYR A 51 -0.25 0.14 1.10
N LYS A 52 -0.20 0.15 -0.25
CA LYS A 52 1.00 -0.05 -1.06
C LYS A 52 1.21 1.08 -2.09
N PRO A 53 1.48 2.32 -1.64
CA PRO A 53 1.57 3.47 -2.54
C PRO A 53 2.71 3.34 -3.56
N GLU A 54 3.83 2.71 -3.20
CA GLU A 54 4.97 2.55 -4.10
C GLU A 54 4.70 1.48 -5.17
N LEU A 55 3.86 0.48 -4.86
CA LEU A 55 3.36 -0.46 -5.87
C LEU A 55 2.49 0.24 -6.90
N GLU A 56 1.61 1.15 -6.47
CA GLU A 56 0.73 1.88 -7.38
C GLU A 56 1.54 2.76 -8.33
N LYS A 57 2.56 3.46 -7.82
CA LYS A 57 3.51 4.21 -8.65
C LYS A 57 4.26 3.31 -9.63
N ALA A 58 4.75 2.15 -9.18
CA ALA A 58 5.44 1.19 -10.03
C ALA A 58 4.56 0.68 -11.18
N VAL A 59 3.29 0.34 -10.89
CA VAL A 59 2.32 -0.09 -11.90
C VAL A 59 1.99 1.04 -12.87
N ALA A 60 1.75 2.25 -12.38
CA ALA A 60 1.54 3.41 -13.25
C ALA A 60 2.75 3.65 -14.17
N LYS A 61 3.97 3.48 -13.65
CA LYS A 61 5.20 3.61 -14.44
C LYS A 61 5.35 2.52 -15.50
N CYS A 62 4.97 1.28 -15.18
CA CYS A 62 4.91 0.18 -16.15
C CYS A 62 4.01 0.54 -17.32
N ASN A 63 2.79 0.99 -17.01
CA ASN A 63 1.78 1.36 -18.01
C ASN A 63 2.27 2.54 -18.86
N GLU A 64 2.83 3.58 -18.23
CA GLU A 64 3.37 4.77 -18.92
C GLU A 64 4.49 4.42 -19.91
N LYS A 65 5.39 3.51 -19.55
CA LYS A 65 6.63 3.23 -20.30
C LYS A 65 6.59 1.95 -21.14
N GLY A 66 5.46 1.23 -21.14
CA GLY A 66 5.37 -0.11 -21.74
C GLY A 66 6.41 -1.08 -21.14
N ALA A 67 6.65 -0.97 -19.83
CA ALA A 67 7.65 -1.77 -19.13
C ALA A 67 6.99 -2.90 -18.33
N LYS A 68 7.75 -3.97 -18.08
CA LYS A 68 7.28 -5.12 -17.30
C LYS A 68 7.59 -4.91 -15.82
N LEU A 69 6.64 -5.26 -14.94
CA LEU A 69 6.86 -5.19 -13.49
C LEU A 69 7.71 -6.38 -13.02
N LEU A 70 8.87 -6.10 -12.44
CA LEU A 70 9.82 -7.08 -11.92
C LEU A 70 9.89 -7.03 -10.39
N ILE A 71 9.71 -8.19 -9.77
CA ILE A 71 9.74 -8.39 -8.32
C ILE A 71 10.99 -9.21 -7.96
N PRO A 72 12.06 -8.61 -7.43
CA PRO A 72 13.29 -9.35 -7.15
C PRO A 72 13.12 -10.47 -6.14
N ASN A 73 12.15 -10.35 -5.23
CA ASN A 73 11.87 -11.36 -4.23
C ASN A 73 10.38 -11.36 -3.89
N ILE A 74 9.60 -12.26 -4.49
CA ILE A 74 8.13 -12.27 -4.29
C ILE A 74 7.74 -12.55 -2.83
N GLY A 75 8.47 -13.41 -2.12
CA GLY A 75 8.11 -13.90 -0.77
C GLY A 75 6.62 -14.13 -0.56
N HIS A 76 6.01 -13.33 0.33
CA HIS A 76 4.61 -13.43 0.74
C HIS A 76 3.62 -12.64 -0.15
N LEU A 77 4.10 -11.86 -1.13
CA LEU A 77 3.26 -10.97 -1.94
C LEU A 77 2.07 -11.66 -2.62
N PRO A 78 2.18 -12.89 -3.16
CA PRO A 78 1.04 -13.60 -3.76
C PRO A 78 -0.13 -13.88 -2.82
N ARG A 79 0.05 -13.73 -1.50
CA ARG A 79 -1.01 -13.90 -0.48
C ARG A 79 -1.60 -12.56 -0.02
N SER A 80 -1.14 -11.44 -0.57
CA SER A 80 -1.60 -10.11 -0.20
C SER A 80 -2.62 -9.61 -1.21
N LEU A 81 -3.87 -9.44 -0.77
CA LEU A 81 -4.93 -8.88 -1.62
C LEU A 81 -4.58 -7.49 -2.13
N ALA A 82 -3.98 -6.63 -1.30
CA ALA A 82 -3.53 -5.31 -1.74
C ALA A 82 -2.46 -5.37 -2.83
N PHE A 83 -1.54 -6.35 -2.78
CA PHE A 83 -0.58 -6.55 -3.85
C PHE A 83 -1.26 -7.04 -5.13
N CYS A 84 -2.07 -8.10 -5.04
CA CYS A 84 -2.76 -8.68 -6.19
C CYS A 84 -3.67 -7.65 -6.88
N ASN A 85 -4.48 -6.91 -6.12
CA ASN A 85 -5.31 -5.81 -6.65
C ASN A 85 -4.48 -4.70 -7.27
N GLY A 86 -3.31 -4.37 -6.70
CA GLY A 86 -2.40 -3.38 -7.25
C GLY A 86 -1.90 -3.78 -8.64
N VAL A 87 -1.41 -5.01 -8.78
CA VAL A 87 -0.87 -5.51 -10.06
C VAL A 87 -1.95 -5.86 -11.09
N MET A 88 -3.21 -6.04 -10.68
CA MET A 88 -4.36 -6.13 -11.60
C MET A 88 -4.56 -4.85 -12.42
N LYS A 89 -4.03 -3.70 -11.97
CA LYS A 89 -4.08 -2.42 -12.70
C LYS A 89 -3.03 -2.30 -13.81
N LEU A 90 -2.22 -3.34 -14.07
CA LEU A 90 -1.31 -3.37 -15.22
C LEU A 90 -2.12 -3.38 -16.52
N ASP A 91 -1.75 -2.50 -17.44
CA ASP A 91 -2.46 -2.29 -18.71
C ASP A 91 -2.09 -3.38 -19.74
N SER A 92 -2.74 -4.53 -19.61
CA SER A 92 -2.59 -5.69 -20.50
C SER A 92 -3.85 -6.54 -20.45
N LYS A 93 -4.23 -7.16 -21.58
CA LYS A 93 -5.33 -8.14 -21.65
C LYS A 93 -5.06 -9.35 -20.74
N GLU A 94 -3.80 -9.75 -20.64
CA GLU A 94 -3.32 -10.83 -19.78
C GLU A 94 -2.18 -10.30 -18.91
N PRO A 95 -2.51 -9.62 -17.79
CA PRO A 95 -1.48 -9.02 -16.96
C PRO A 95 -0.68 -10.12 -16.25
N TYR A 96 0.65 -9.97 -16.30
CA TYR A 96 1.57 -10.81 -15.56
C TYR A 96 2.66 -9.96 -14.92
N ILE A 97 3.21 -10.47 -13.83
CA ILE A 97 4.43 -9.94 -13.23
C ILE A 97 5.56 -10.92 -13.43
N LEU A 98 6.78 -10.42 -13.31
CA LEU A 98 7.97 -11.25 -13.29
C LEU A 98 8.50 -11.26 -11.88
N ALA A 99 8.91 -12.42 -11.40
CA ALA A 99 9.56 -12.52 -10.12
C ALA A 99 10.82 -13.36 -10.20
N ILE A 100 11.88 -12.87 -9.58
CA ILE A 100 13.09 -13.64 -9.44
C ILE A 100 12.88 -14.66 -8.31
N ARG A 101 13.33 -15.89 -8.57
CA ARG A 101 13.42 -16.97 -7.59
C ARG A 101 14.86 -17.42 -7.51
N ASP A 102 15.29 -17.65 -6.28
CA ASP A 102 16.53 -18.35 -5.98
C ASP A 102 16.12 -19.76 -5.53
N SER A 103 16.53 -20.78 -6.28
CA SER A 103 16.23 -22.19 -6.01
C SER A 103 17.44 -23.03 -6.40
N ASP A 104 17.97 -23.79 -5.45
CA ASP A 104 19.13 -24.67 -5.63
C ASP A 104 20.33 -23.98 -6.32
N HIS A 105 20.73 -22.81 -5.80
CA HIS A 105 21.82 -21.98 -6.32
C HIS A 105 21.61 -21.42 -7.74
N ARG A 106 20.38 -21.50 -8.27
CA ARG A 106 20.01 -20.94 -9.56
C ARG A 106 19.05 -19.78 -9.37
N VAL A 107 19.33 -18.70 -10.09
CA VAL A 107 18.52 -17.50 -10.09
C VAL A 107 17.80 -17.40 -11.43
N ASP A 108 16.50 -17.64 -11.40
CA ASP A 108 15.64 -17.64 -12.59
C ASP A 108 14.50 -16.62 -12.43
N ILE A 109 14.07 -16.05 -13.54
CA ILE A 109 12.90 -15.16 -13.59
C ILE A 109 11.68 -15.98 -13.99
N PHE A 110 10.64 -15.96 -13.17
CA PHE A 110 9.39 -16.65 -13.44
C PHE A 110 8.27 -15.68 -13.74
N GLN A 111 7.41 -16.04 -14.68
CA GLN A 111 6.19 -15.32 -15.01
C GLN A 111 5.05 -15.78 -14.09
N TYR A 112 4.41 -14.82 -13.44
CA TYR A 112 3.22 -15.03 -12.63
C TYR A 112 2.06 -14.27 -13.26
N TYR A 113 1.12 -15.00 -13.85
CA TYR A 113 -0.11 -14.39 -14.32
C TYR A 113 -0.91 -13.87 -13.14
N VAL A 114 -1.35 -12.62 -13.25
CA VAL A 114 -1.95 -11.89 -12.13
C VAL A 114 -3.28 -12.50 -11.72
N MET A 115 -4.10 -12.96 -12.68
CA MET A 115 -5.41 -13.54 -12.38
C MET A 115 -5.28 -14.85 -11.60
N GLN A 116 -4.43 -15.78 -12.04
CA GLN A 116 -4.16 -17.03 -11.31
C GLN A 116 -3.62 -16.76 -9.91
N MET A 117 -2.71 -15.78 -9.78
CA MET A 117 -2.19 -15.36 -8.49
C MET A 117 -3.29 -14.79 -7.57
N PHE A 118 -4.21 -14.00 -8.12
CA PHE A 118 -5.33 -13.43 -7.38
C PHE A 118 -6.31 -14.51 -6.89
N LEU A 119 -6.68 -15.46 -7.76
CA LEU A 119 -7.54 -16.60 -7.38
C LEU A 119 -6.90 -17.42 -6.25
N GLN A 120 -5.62 -17.77 -6.40
CA GLN A 120 -4.87 -18.48 -5.35
C GLN A 120 -4.81 -17.66 -4.04
N CYS A 121 -4.70 -16.34 -4.13
CA CYS A 121 -4.72 -15.46 -2.96
C CYS A 121 -6.07 -15.53 -2.22
N LEU A 122 -7.19 -15.58 -2.95
CA LEU A 122 -8.52 -15.69 -2.33
C LEU A 122 -8.67 -17.03 -1.60
N ASP A 123 -8.37 -18.14 -2.27
CA ASP A 123 -8.50 -19.49 -1.71
C ASP A 123 -7.62 -19.67 -0.47
N THR A 124 -6.36 -19.24 -0.55
CA THR A 124 -5.44 -19.34 0.59
C THR A 124 -5.88 -18.49 1.77
N ASN A 125 -6.39 -17.28 1.53
CA ASN A 125 -6.90 -16.42 2.60
C ASN A 125 -8.16 -17.00 3.26
N GLU A 126 -9.09 -17.56 2.50
CA GLU A 126 -10.29 -18.22 3.02
C GLU A 126 -9.92 -19.45 3.88
N LEU A 127 -8.98 -20.26 3.39
CA LEU A 127 -8.45 -21.42 4.12
C LEU A 127 -7.81 -21.01 5.45
N TYR A 128 -6.91 -20.02 5.43
CA TYR A 128 -6.23 -19.56 6.64
C TYR A 128 -7.18 -18.87 7.63
N LYS A 129 -8.17 -18.13 7.15
CA LYS A 129 -9.22 -17.54 7.98
C LYS A 129 -10.02 -18.62 8.70
N THR A 130 -10.38 -19.69 8.00
CA THR A 130 -11.10 -20.84 8.58
C THR A 130 -10.25 -21.54 9.63
N LYS A 131 -9.00 -21.89 9.30
CA LYS A 131 -8.07 -22.53 10.24
C LYS A 131 -7.80 -21.66 11.48
N ALA A 132 -7.65 -20.35 11.29
CA ALA A 132 -7.44 -19.42 12.40
C ALA A 132 -8.66 -19.38 13.34
N LYS A 133 -9.89 -19.33 12.79
CA LYS A 133 -11.11 -19.37 13.61
C LYS A 133 -11.21 -20.67 14.43
N GLN A 134 -10.94 -21.81 13.80
CA GLN A 134 -10.94 -23.12 14.48
C GLN A 134 -9.88 -23.17 15.58
N GLY A 135 -8.65 -22.76 15.29
CA GLY A 135 -7.57 -22.72 16.29
C GLY A 135 -7.87 -21.78 17.46
N ILE A 136 -8.46 -20.61 17.19
CA ILE A 136 -8.89 -19.69 18.25
C ILE A 136 -10.00 -20.30 19.10
N ALA A 137 -10.97 -20.99 18.49
CA ALA A 137 -12.05 -21.65 19.22
C ALA A 137 -11.52 -22.73 20.16
N LEU A 138 -10.63 -23.60 19.65
CA LEU A 138 -9.95 -24.63 20.45
C LEU A 138 -9.16 -24.00 21.60
N LYS A 139 -8.40 -22.94 21.33
CA LYS A 139 -7.62 -22.25 22.36
C LYS A 139 -8.53 -21.61 23.41
N LYS A 140 -9.66 -21.01 23.03
CA LYS A 140 -10.63 -20.45 23.98
C LYS A 140 -11.26 -21.54 24.86
N ALA A 141 -11.47 -22.74 24.33
CA ALA A 141 -11.99 -23.88 25.11
C ALA A 141 -11.05 -24.30 26.25
N THR A 142 -9.74 -24.01 26.16
CA THR A 142 -8.78 -24.24 27.26
C THR A 142 -8.82 -23.15 28.34
N GLY A 143 -9.80 -22.24 28.32
CA GLY A 143 -9.89 -21.10 29.24
C GLY A 143 -9.01 -19.90 28.86
N TRP A 144 -8.26 -19.96 27.76
CA TRP A 144 -7.46 -18.82 27.30
C TRP A 144 -8.34 -17.66 26.83
N LYS A 145 -8.02 -16.44 27.28
CA LYS A 145 -8.68 -15.20 26.88
C LYS A 145 -7.82 -14.42 25.88
N ALA A 146 -8.47 -13.89 24.84
CA ALA A 146 -7.80 -13.06 23.84
C ALA A 146 -7.55 -11.64 24.35
N GLY A 147 -6.51 -11.00 23.82
CA GLY A 147 -6.09 -9.64 24.19
C GLY A 147 -4.80 -9.62 25.01
N ASN A 148 -4.15 -8.46 25.06
CA ASN A 148 -3.02 -8.20 25.94
C ASN A 148 -3.34 -6.95 26.79
N PRO A 149 -3.79 -7.10 28.04
CA PRO A 149 -4.16 -5.96 28.89
C PRO A 149 -2.93 -5.28 29.54
N VAL A 150 -1.72 -5.79 29.35
CA VAL A 150 -0.55 -5.43 30.18
C VAL A 150 -0.02 -4.02 29.90
N ASN A 151 -0.17 -3.51 28.67
CA ASN A 151 0.47 -2.27 28.24
C ASN A 151 -0.51 -1.22 27.69
N LEU A 152 -1.75 -1.22 28.19
CA LEU A 152 -2.80 -0.32 27.69
C LEU A 152 -2.45 1.16 27.85
N ASP A 153 -1.80 1.55 28.94
CA ASP A 153 -1.40 2.95 29.18
C ASP A 153 -0.40 3.43 28.13
N GLN A 154 0.68 2.66 27.93
CA GLN A 154 1.69 2.97 26.90
C GLN A 154 1.10 2.92 25.49
N ALA A 155 0.24 1.93 25.21
CA ALA A 155 -0.44 1.82 23.92
C ALA A 155 -1.34 3.04 23.66
N THR A 156 -2.02 3.55 24.68
CA THR A 156 -2.91 4.72 24.58
C THR A 156 -2.13 6.00 24.31
N ILE A 157 -0.99 6.19 24.97
CA ILE A 157 -0.09 7.33 24.73
C ILE A 157 0.42 7.28 23.27
N ASN A 158 0.95 6.13 22.85
CA ASN A 158 1.49 5.95 21.50
C ASN A 158 0.40 6.16 20.43
N ALA A 159 -0.79 5.58 20.63
CA ALA A 159 -1.91 5.75 19.71
C ALA A 159 -2.38 7.20 19.63
N SER A 160 -2.35 7.93 20.74
CA SER A 160 -2.72 9.35 20.78
C SER A 160 -1.70 10.21 20.04
N LYS A 161 -0.40 9.95 20.22
CA LYS A 161 0.68 10.64 19.47
C LYS A 161 0.49 10.48 17.95
N ILE A 162 0.34 9.25 17.48
CA ILE A 162 0.12 8.98 16.04
C ILE A 162 -1.18 9.63 15.54
N ARG A 163 -2.26 9.62 16.34
CA ARG A 163 -3.51 10.30 15.98
C ARG A 163 -3.35 11.81 15.81
N ILE A 164 -2.51 12.44 16.63
CA ILE A 164 -2.18 13.86 16.54
C ILE A 164 -1.35 14.12 15.27
N GLU A 165 -0.27 13.36 15.05
CA GLU A 165 0.59 13.50 13.87
C GLU A 165 -0.18 13.35 12.55
N GLN A 166 -1.10 12.37 12.48
CA GLN A 166 -1.99 12.20 11.34
C GLN A 166 -2.95 13.38 11.16
N ALA A 167 -3.45 13.95 12.26
CA ALA A 167 -4.31 15.12 12.21
C ALA A 167 -3.55 16.36 11.72
N ASP A 168 -2.28 16.50 12.11
CA ASP A 168 -1.44 17.61 11.69
C ASP A 168 -1.05 17.50 10.22
N THR A 169 -0.66 16.30 9.77
CA THR A 169 -0.36 16.01 8.36
C THR A 169 -1.55 16.33 7.45
N TYR A 170 -2.72 15.79 7.79
CA TYR A 170 -3.94 16.06 7.04
C TYR A 170 -4.35 17.55 7.07
N CYS A 171 -4.12 18.24 8.18
CA CYS A 171 -4.37 19.68 8.26
C CYS A 171 -3.48 20.44 7.26
N LYS A 172 -2.20 20.09 7.17
CA LYS A 172 -1.27 20.71 6.21
C LYS A 172 -1.68 20.48 4.76
N GLU A 173 -2.20 19.29 4.45
CA GLU A 173 -2.67 18.93 3.11
C GLU A 173 -3.94 19.71 2.70
N ILE A 174 -4.90 19.87 3.61
CA ILE A 174 -6.23 20.40 3.28
C ILE A 174 -6.32 21.93 3.41
N ILE A 175 -5.53 22.56 4.28
CA ILE A 175 -5.61 24.01 4.50
C ILE A 175 -5.40 24.85 3.24
N PRO A 176 -4.47 24.53 2.32
CA PRO A 176 -4.38 25.23 1.04
C PRO A 176 -5.70 25.22 0.26
N ILE A 177 -6.41 24.09 0.25
CA ILE A 177 -7.70 23.94 -0.43
C ILE A 177 -8.78 24.76 0.25
N ILE A 178 -8.82 24.78 1.59
CA ILE A 178 -9.77 25.62 2.33
C ILE A 178 -9.52 27.10 2.05
N ARG A 179 -8.27 27.54 2.01
CA ARG A 179 -7.91 28.93 1.68
C ARG A 179 -8.32 29.29 0.25
N GLU A 180 -8.16 28.37 -0.68
CA GLU A 180 -8.64 28.53 -2.06
C GLU A 180 -10.17 28.70 -2.09
N ILE A 181 -10.91 27.82 -1.40
CA ILE A 181 -12.37 27.90 -1.27
C ILE A 181 -12.81 29.25 -0.66
N GLN A 182 -12.10 29.74 0.35
CA GLN A 182 -12.35 31.06 0.96
C GLN A 182 -12.12 32.21 -0.04
N ARG A 183 -11.05 32.14 -0.85
CA ARG A 183 -10.78 33.13 -1.91
C ARG A 183 -11.88 33.15 -2.98
N PHE A 184 -12.53 32.02 -3.24
CA PHE A 184 -13.69 31.92 -4.13
C PHE A 184 -15.02 32.38 -3.49
N GLY A 185 -14.99 32.98 -2.31
CA GLY A 185 -16.16 33.66 -1.71
C GLY A 185 -16.93 32.85 -0.67
N ALA A 186 -16.46 31.67 -0.27
CA ALA A 186 -17.06 30.94 0.85
C ALA A 186 -16.69 31.60 2.19
N VAL A 187 -17.62 32.37 2.76
CA VAL A 187 -17.41 33.16 3.98
C VAL A 187 -17.79 32.42 5.26
N THR A 188 -18.74 31.47 5.19
CA THR A 188 -19.19 30.69 6.35
C THR A 188 -18.56 29.30 6.41
N LEU A 189 -18.42 28.75 7.63
CA LEU A 189 -17.96 27.38 7.84
C LEU A 189 -18.83 26.34 7.12
N GLN A 190 -20.14 26.61 6.99
CA GLN A 190 -21.06 25.73 6.25
C GLN A 190 -20.79 25.77 4.74
N GLN A 191 -20.54 26.95 4.17
CA GLN A 191 -20.18 27.06 2.75
C GLN A 191 -18.87 26.34 2.45
N ILE A 192 -17.87 26.46 3.33
CA ILE A 192 -16.61 25.73 3.18
C ILE A 192 -16.84 24.21 3.25
N ALA A 193 -17.64 23.73 4.21
CA ALA A 193 -17.99 22.31 4.31
C ALA A 193 -18.68 21.81 3.05
N ASN A 194 -19.64 22.56 2.51
CA ASN A 194 -20.36 22.23 1.29
C ASN A 194 -19.42 22.18 0.07
N ALA A 195 -18.49 23.14 -0.05
CA ALA A 195 -17.51 23.17 -1.12
C ALA A 195 -16.53 21.98 -1.06
N LEU A 196 -16.10 21.57 0.15
CA LEU A 196 -15.26 20.38 0.33
C LEU A 196 -15.99 19.11 -0.11
N MET A 197 -17.29 18.98 0.24
CA MET A 197 -18.12 17.86 -0.21
C MET A 197 -18.33 17.87 -1.72
N ALA A 198 -18.62 19.03 -2.32
CA ALA A 198 -18.79 19.18 -3.77
C ALA A 198 -17.52 18.81 -4.55
N ARG A 199 -16.34 18.99 -3.95
CA ARG A 199 -15.04 18.58 -4.50
C ARG A 199 -14.67 17.12 -4.19
N ASN A 200 -15.57 16.32 -3.60
CA ASN A 200 -15.33 14.94 -3.17
C ASN A 200 -14.12 14.77 -2.23
N ILE A 201 -13.80 15.80 -1.45
CA ILE A 201 -12.71 15.74 -0.48
C ILE A 201 -13.26 15.06 0.77
N LYS A 202 -12.75 13.87 1.09
CA LYS A 202 -13.16 13.14 2.31
C LYS A 202 -12.48 13.73 3.54
N THR A 203 -13.14 13.69 4.69
CA THR A 203 -12.52 14.01 5.98
C THR A 203 -11.34 13.09 6.28
N ARG A 204 -10.46 13.46 7.23
CA ARG A 204 -9.33 12.61 7.67
C ARG A 204 -9.71 11.17 8.05
N ARG A 205 -10.92 10.98 8.57
CA ARG A 205 -11.44 9.66 8.96
C ARG A 205 -12.12 8.91 7.81
N GLY A 206 -12.06 9.43 6.59
CA GLY A 206 -12.66 8.85 5.39
C GLY A 206 -14.17 9.06 5.27
N LYS A 207 -14.78 9.95 6.07
CA LYS A 207 -16.20 10.29 5.92
C LYS A 207 -16.41 11.27 4.78
N ASP A 208 -17.48 11.08 4.03
CA ASP A 208 -17.88 11.94 2.92
C ASP A 208 -18.56 13.24 3.39
N ILE A 209 -19.13 13.23 4.60
CA ILE A 209 -19.85 14.38 5.17
C ILE A 209 -18.89 15.29 5.95
N TRP A 210 -18.88 16.58 5.59
CA TRP A 210 -18.23 17.65 6.35
C TRP A 210 -19.22 18.41 7.22
N THR A 211 -18.79 18.74 8.44
CA THR A 211 -19.55 19.60 9.35
C THR A 211 -18.84 20.94 9.53
N PRO A 212 -19.58 22.04 9.80
CA PRO A 212 -18.97 23.34 10.13
C PRO A 212 -17.96 23.26 11.27
N ILE A 213 -18.26 22.45 12.29
CA ILE A 213 -17.37 22.20 13.43
C ILE A 213 -16.08 21.51 12.99
N GLY A 214 -16.16 20.56 12.04
CA GLY A 214 -14.98 19.92 11.46
C GLY A 214 -14.06 20.92 10.77
N VAL A 215 -14.63 21.87 10.01
CA VAL A 215 -13.90 22.97 9.37
C VAL A 215 -13.27 23.90 10.42
N SER A 216 -14.03 24.33 11.42
CA SER A 216 -13.55 25.19 12.52
C SER A 216 -12.36 24.57 13.25
N ASN A 217 -12.46 23.28 13.60
CA ASN A 217 -11.39 22.55 14.26
C ASN A 217 -10.12 22.48 13.40
N LEU A 218 -10.26 22.36 12.07
CA LEU A 218 -9.14 22.35 11.16
C LEU A 218 -8.46 23.72 11.07
N LEU A 219 -9.24 24.80 10.95
CA LEU A 219 -8.73 26.18 10.94
C LEU A 219 -8.02 26.53 12.25
N ASN A 220 -8.59 26.15 13.39
CA ASN A 220 -7.96 26.35 14.70
C ASN A 220 -6.66 25.55 14.84
N LYS A 221 -6.60 24.34 14.27
CA LYS A 221 -5.37 23.55 14.22
C LYS A 221 -4.31 24.18 13.30
N ALA A 222 -4.71 24.71 12.14
CA ALA A 222 -3.81 25.41 11.22
C ALA A 222 -3.13 26.61 11.88
N LYS A 223 -3.91 27.41 12.64
CA LYS A 223 -3.37 28.51 13.47
C LYS A 223 -2.30 28.02 14.45
N LYS A 224 -2.52 26.88 15.13
CA LYS A 224 -1.54 26.31 16.06
C LYS A 224 -0.30 25.75 15.36
N LEU A 225 -0.44 25.29 14.12
CA LEU A 225 0.64 24.71 13.33
C LEU A 225 1.39 25.76 12.48
N ASN A 226 0.96 27.03 12.49
CA ASN A 226 1.46 28.10 11.63
C ASN A 226 1.50 27.73 10.14
N VAL A 227 0.46 27.01 9.67
CA VAL A 227 0.30 26.61 8.26
C VAL A 227 -0.94 27.23 7.65
#